data_AF-A0A9E5HMF2-F1
#
_entry.id   AF-A0A9E5HMF2-F1
#
_cell.length_a   1.000
_cell.length_b   1.000
_cell.length_c   1.000
_cell.angle_alpha   90.00
_cell.angle_beta   90.00
_cell.angle_gamma   90.00
#
_symmetry.space_group_name_H-M   'P 1'
#
loop_
_entity.id
_entity.type
_entity.pdbx_description
1 polymer ?
#
loop_
_entity_poly.entity_id
_entity_poly.type
_entity_poly.pdbx_seq_one_letter_code
_entity_poly.pdbx_strand_id
1 'polypeptide(L)' 'MIQFKKSAVRIGIGGPVGAGKTTLTAALVKHLRDKFSVAVITNDIYTQEDAEALMRMQILPKDRVIGVET' A
#
# COMPACT_ATOMS: atom_id res chain seq x y z
N MET A 1 -3.70 1.69 -34.77
CA MET A 1 -4.48 2.07 -33.58
C MET A 1 -3.60 1.90 -32.35
N ILE A 2 -3.32 2.96 -31.60
CA ILE A 2 -2.52 2.88 -30.38
C ILE A 2 -3.46 2.45 -29.25
N GLN A 3 -3.27 1.23 -28.74
CA GLN A 3 -4.00 0.74 -27.58
C GLN A 3 -3.41 1.40 -26.33
N PHE A 4 -4.08 2.43 -25.79
CA PHE A 4 -3.71 2.96 -24.48
C PHE A 4 -3.96 1.89 -23.42
N LYS A 5 -2.88 1.28 -22.93
CA LYS A 5 -2.92 0.34 -21.80
C LYS A 5 -3.33 1.14 -20.57
N LYS A 6 -4.55 0.94 -20.05
CA LYS A 6 -4.98 1.54 -18.78
C LYS A 6 -3.99 1.11 -17.70
N SER A 7 -3.11 2.02 -17.28
CA SER A 7 -2.21 1.81 -16.16
C SER A 7 -3.00 1.93 -14.86
N ALA A 8 -2.59 1.18 -13.84
CA ALA A 8 -3.16 1.34 -12.50
C ALA A 8 -2.93 2.78 -12.01
N VAL A 9 -3.93 3.34 -11.33
CA VAL A 9 -3.76 4.61 -10.61
C VAL A 9 -2.75 4.39 -9.49
N ARG A 10 -1.73 5.25 -9.41
CA ARG A 10 -0.68 5.20 -8.38
C ARG A 10 -0.83 6.40 -7.47
N ILE A 11 -0.84 6.16 -6.16
CA ILE A 11 -0.96 7.20 -5.15
C ILE A 11 0.25 7.09 -4.24
N GLY A 12 1.07 8.14 -4.20
CA GLY A 12 2.20 8.26 -3.26
C GLY A 12 1.74 8.91 -1.96
N ILE A 13 2.18 8.36 -0.82
CA ILE A 13 1.90 8.90 0.51
C ILE A 13 3.24 9.29 1.15
N GLY A 14 3.52 10.59 1.21
CA GLY A 14 4.74 11.15 1.79
C GLY A 14 4.47 11.94 3.08
N GLY A 15 5.50 12.12 3.90
CA GLY A 15 5.43 12.87 5.16
C GLY A 15 6.52 12.46 6.17
N PRO A 16 6.76 13.27 7.22
CA PRO A 16 7.79 13.01 8.21
C PRO A 16 7.54 11.72 9.00
N VAL A 17 8.54 11.28 9.77
CA VAL A 17 8.40 10.16 10.71
C VAL A 17 7.29 10.48 11.71
N GLY A 18 6.42 9.50 11.99
CA GLY A 18 5.28 9.68 12.91
C GLY A 18 4.05 10.39 12.34
N ALA A 19 4.05 10.82 11.07
CA ALA A 19 2.89 11.52 10.47
C ALA A 19 1.66 10.62 10.18
N GLY A 20 1.70 9.33 10.55
CA GLY A 20 0.57 8.41 10.35
C GLY A 20 0.41 7.88 8.92
N LYS A 21 1.48 7.89 8.10
CA LYS A 21 1.46 7.37 6.71
C LYS A 21 0.92 5.94 6.63
N THR A 22 1.43 5.03 7.47
CA THR A 22 1.01 3.63 7.55
C THR A 22 -0.47 3.50 7.92
N THR A 23 -0.94 4.29 8.90
CA THR A 23 -2.34 4.34 9.32
C THR A 23 -3.27 4.84 8.21
N LEU A 24 -2.86 5.89 7.48
CA LEU A 24 -3.61 6.41 6.34
C LEU A 24 -3.71 5.36 5.22
N THR A 25 -2.60 4.69 4.89
CA THR A 25 -2.59 3.60 3.91
C THR A 25 -3.59 2.51 4.29
N ALA A 26 -3.59 2.06 5.55
CA ALA A 26 -4.52 1.05 6.04
C ALA A 26 -5.99 1.50 5.92
N ALA A 27 -6.28 2.76 6.30
CA ALA A 27 -7.63 3.32 6.21
C ALA A 27 -8.12 3.41 4.76
N LEU A 28 -7.27 3.89 3.84
CA LEU A 28 -7.60 3.97 2.41
C LEU A 28 -7.86 2.58 1.82
N VAL A 29 -6.97 1.63 2.09
CA VAL A 29 -7.12 0.24 1.63
C VAL A 29 -8.44 -0.35 2.12
N LYS A 30 -8.79 -0.18 3.40
CA LYS A 30 -10.05 -0.68 3.96
C LYS A 30 -11.29 -0.13 3.24
N HIS A 31 -11.26 1.15 2.83
CA HIS A 31 -12.39 1.77 2.12
C HIS A 31 -12.44 1.45 0.63
N LEU A 32 -11.29 1.11 0.01
CA LEU A 32 -11.16 0.95 -1.43
C LEU A 32 -11.16 -0.52 -1.88
N ARG A 33 -10.69 -1.46 -1.04
CA ARG A 33 -10.50 -2.87 -1.43
C ARG A 33 -11.77 -3.58 -1.87
N ASP A 34 -12.94 -3.13 -1.41
CA ASP A 34 -14.23 -3.72 -1.78
C ASP A 34 -14.77 -3.19 -3.13
N LYS A 35 -14.18 -2.10 -3.64
CA LYS A 35 -14.59 -1.42 -4.89
C LYS A 35 -13.55 -1.53 -6.00
N PHE A 36 -12.28 -1.69 -5.64
CA PHE A 36 -11.16 -1.66 -6.56
C PHE A 36 -10.16 -2.79 -6.25
N SER A 37 -9.45 -3.22 -7.28
CA SER A 37 -8.28 -4.10 -7.12
C SER A 37 -7.12 -3.26 -6.58
N VAL A 38 -6.87 -3.35 -5.27
CA VAL A 38 -5.85 -2.56 -4.57
C VAL A 38 -4.61 -3.42 -4.29
N ALA A 39 -3.44 -2.79 -4.32
CA ALA A 39 -2.19 -3.33 -3.82
C ALA A 39 -1.40 -2.21 -3.14
N VAL A 40 -0.57 -2.57 -2.16
CA VAL A 40 0.31 -1.63 -1.46
C VAL A 40 1.75 -1.97 -1.81
N ILE A 41 2.50 -0.96 -2.21
CA ILE A 41 3.95 -1.03 -2.40
C ILE A 41 4.57 -0.07 -1.40
N THR A 42 5.51 -0.54 -0.60
CA THR A 42 6.22 0.31 0.37
C THR A 42 7.70 -0.05 0.41
N ASN A 43 8.52 0.97 0.60
CA ASN A 43 9.97 0.87 0.79
C ASN A 43 10.36 0.51 2.23
N ASP A 44 9.42 0.62 3.19
CA ASP A 44 9.67 0.45 4.62
C ASP A 44 9.31 -0.95 5.16
N ILE A 45 8.88 -1.90 4.31
CA ILE A 45 8.41 -3.23 4.80
C ILE A 45 9.52 -4.07 5.45
N TYR A 46 10.78 -3.70 5.28
CA TYR A 46 11.90 -4.44 5.85
C TYR A 46 12.26 -3.98 7.26
N THR A 47 11.72 -2.84 7.73
CA THR A 47 11.68 -2.61 9.17
C THR A 47 10.60 -3.53 9.73
N GLN A 48 10.99 -4.41 10.67
CA GLN A 48 10.08 -5.42 11.24
C GLN A 48 8.77 -4.79 11.76
N GLU A 49 8.81 -3.55 12.24
CA GLU A 49 7.66 -2.89 12.86
C GLU A 49 6.55 -2.46 11.88
N ASP A 50 6.87 -1.81 10.75
CA ASP A 50 5.85 -1.29 9.82
C ASP A 50 5.22 -2.39 8.96
N ALA A 51 6.02 -3.35 8.50
CA ALA A 51 5.53 -4.54 7.81
C ALA A 51 4.62 -5.38 8.71
N GLU A 52 5.04 -5.64 9.94
CA GLU A 52 4.21 -6.36 10.89
C GLU A 52 2.97 -5.56 11.26
N ALA A 53 3.03 -4.23 11.37
CA ALA A 53 1.84 -3.41 11.61
C ALA A 53 0.82 -3.59 10.48
N LEU A 54 1.24 -3.50 9.22
CA LEU A 54 0.35 -3.69 8.06
C LEU A 54 -0.17 -5.13 7.95
N MET A 55 0.67 -6.14 8.21
CA MET A 55 0.27 -7.54 8.21
C MET A 55 -0.69 -7.87 9.38
N ARG A 56 -0.43 -7.35 10.59
CA ARG A 56 -1.33 -7.48 11.76
C ARG A 56 -2.69 -6.84 11.51
N MET A 57 -2.74 -5.74 10.76
CA MET A 57 -4.00 -5.08 10.42
C MET A 57 -4.85 -5.86 9.39
N GLN A 58 -4.30 -6.91 8.76
CA GLN A 58 -4.99 -7.79 7.81
C GLN A 58 -5.81 -7.05 6.74
N ILE A 59 -5.27 -5.91 6.27
CA ILE A 59 -5.99 -5.03 5.34
C ILE A 59 -6.08 -5.63 3.93
N LEU A 60 -5.14 -6.49 3.55
CA LEU A 60 -5.07 -7.20 2.28
C LEU A 60 -4.43 -8.59 2.44
N PRO A 61 -4.69 -9.52 1.51
CA PRO A 61 -3.90 -10.73 1.33
C PRO A 61 -2.39 -10.42 1.14
N LYS A 62 -1.53 -11.36 1.55
CA LYS A 62 -0.06 -11.18 1.54
C LYS A 62 0.50 -10.90 0.15
N ASP A 63 -0.05 -11.51 -0.90
CA ASP A 63 0.33 -11.33 -2.30
C ASP A 63 0.01 -9.92 -2.85
N ARG A 64 -0.75 -9.10 -2.10
CA ARG A 64 -1.14 -7.74 -2.46
C ARG A 64 -0.35 -6.66 -1.72
N VAL A 65 0.60 -7.05 -0.86
CA VAL A 65 1.49 -6.13 -0.14
C VAL A 65 2.92 -6.48 -0.49
N ILE A 66 3.60 -5.60 -1.22
CA ILE A 66 4.97 -5.82 -1.70
C ILE A 66 5.92 -4.81 -1.08
N GLY A 67 7.04 -5.34 -0.62
CA GLY A 67 8.23 -4.59 -0.25
C GLY A 67 9.15 -4.38 -1.42
N VAL A 68 9.69 -3.19 -1.56
CA VAL A 68 10.74 -2.93 -2.54
C VAL A 68 11.94 -2.30 -1.85
N GLU A 69 13.13 -2.87 -2.08
CA GLU A 69 14.40 -2.24 -1.74
C GLU A 69 14.83 -1.35 -2.93
N THR A 70 15.38 -0.17 -2.64
CA THR A 70 15.96 0.74 -3.64
C THR A 70 17.42 1.00 -3.30
#